data_AF-A0A520RMZ2-F1
#
_entry.id   AF-A0A520RMZ2-F1
#
_cell.length_a   1.000
_cell.length_b   1.000
_cell.length_c   1.000
_cell.angle_alpha   90.00
_cell.angle_beta   90.00
_cell.angle_gamma   90.00
#
_symmetry.space_group_name_H-M   'P 1'
#
loop_
_entity.id
_entity.type
_entity.pdbx_description
1 polymer ?
#
loop_
_entity_poly.entity_id
_entity_poly.type
_entity_poly.pdbx_seq_one_letter_code
_entity_poly.pdbx_strand_id
1 'polypeptide(L)'
;MGSVVFNGQSVRPGKVVCIGKNYAAHIEEMASVPAENMVVFMKPATSIDRDLFAALDEPLHYEGEICLLMHCGDVAGVGFGLDLTKRETQT
;
A
#
# COMPACT_ATOMS: atom_id res chain seq x y z
N MET A 1 -16.66 -2.83 -1.65
CA MET A 1 -15.31 -3.33 -2.02
C MET A 1 -14.77 -2.46 -3.13
N GLY A 2 -13.54 -1.99 -2.99
CA GLY A 2 -12.88 -1.22 -4.05
C GLY A 2 -12.55 -2.08 -5.26
N SER A 3 -12.17 -1.41 -6.36
CA SER A 3 -11.74 -2.07 -7.59
C SER A 3 -10.57 -1.34 -8.21
N VAL A 4 -9.71 -2.07 -8.92
CA VAL A 4 -8.64 -1.53 -9.75
C VAL A 4 -8.97 -1.74 -11.22
N VAL A 5 -8.38 -0.93 -12.10
CA VAL A 5 -8.49 -1.14 -13.55
C VAL A 5 -7.26 -1.89 -14.04
N PHE A 6 -7.47 -3.04 -14.67
CA PHE A 6 -6.41 -3.85 -15.27
C PHE A 6 -6.82 -4.22 -16.69
N ASN A 7 -6.00 -3.86 -17.68
CA ASN A 7 -6.29 -4.06 -19.12
C ASN A 7 -7.70 -3.59 -19.54
N GLY A 8 -8.15 -2.45 -19.00
CA GLY A 8 -9.48 -1.88 -19.28
C GLY A 8 -10.65 -2.56 -18.55
N GLN A 9 -10.38 -3.59 -17.74
CA GLN A 9 -11.40 -4.30 -16.95
C GLN A 9 -11.33 -3.91 -15.47
N SER A 10 -12.50 -3.86 -14.82
CA SER A 10 -12.59 -3.67 -13.37
C SER A 10 -12.32 -4.99 -12.65
N VAL A 11 -11.29 -5.02 -11.80
CA VAL A 11 -10.89 -6.18 -10.99
C VAL A 11 -11.05 -5.83 -9.53
N ARG A 12 -11.48 -6.80 -8.71
CA ARG A 12 -11.72 -6.62 -7.26
C ARG A 12 -10.77 -7.51 -6.46
N PRO A 13 -9.62 -6.97 -6.02
CA PRO A 13 -8.71 -7.71 -5.13
C PRO A 13 -9.41 -8.04 -3.81
N GLY A 14 -9.15 -9.22 -3.25
CA GLY A 14 -9.70 -9.61 -1.95
C GLY A 14 -8.98 -8.97 -0.75
N LYS A 15 -7.71 -8.58 -0.93
CA LYS A 15 -6.85 -7.93 0.06
C LYS A 15 -5.67 -7.24 -0.63
N VAL A 16 -4.98 -6.35 0.08
CA VAL A 16 -3.68 -5.80 -0.31
C VAL A 16 -2.67 -6.21 0.75
N VAL A 17 -1.58 -6.87 0.35
CA VAL A 17 -0.47 -7.24 1.24
C VAL A 17 0.65 -6.25 0.98
N CYS A 18 1.11 -5.57 2.03
CA CYS A 18 2.11 -4.50 1.96
C CYS A 18 3.39 -4.92 2.68
N ILE A 19 4.51 -4.39 2.20
CA ILE A 19 5.84 -4.62 2.80
C ILE A 19 6.38 -3.28 3.31
N GLY A 20 6.55 -3.18 4.62
CA GLY A 20 7.12 -1.99 5.27
C GLY A 20 8.65 -2.00 5.23
N LYS A 21 9.25 -0.80 5.25
CA LYS A 21 10.72 -0.60 5.34
C LYS A 21 11.50 -1.30 4.21
N ASN A 22 10.94 -1.31 3.00
CA ASN A 22 11.51 -2.04 1.86
C ASN A 22 12.43 -1.17 0.95
N TYR A 23 12.71 0.07 1.34
CA TYR A 23 13.64 0.97 0.65
C TYR A 23 14.67 1.53 1.64
N ALA A 24 15.96 1.33 1.36
CA ALA A 24 17.05 1.76 2.24
C ALA A 24 17.02 3.27 2.54
N ALA A 25 16.75 4.09 1.51
CA ALA A 25 16.65 5.55 1.66
C ALA A 25 15.48 6.00 2.56
N HIS A 26 14.37 5.26 2.56
CA HIS A 26 13.22 5.57 3.43
C HIS A 26 13.47 5.14 4.88
N ILE A 27 14.25 4.07 5.10
CA ILE A 27 14.68 3.65 6.45
C ILE A 27 15.55 4.73 7.09
N GLU A 28 16.47 5.33 6.33
CA GLU A 28 17.32 6.43 6.79
C GLU A 28 16.52 7.70 7.12
N GLU A 29 15.53 8.06 6.28
CA GLU A 29 14.64 9.22 6.48
C GLU A 29 13.80 9.10 7.77
N MET A 30 13.35 7.88 8.11
CA MET A 30 12.57 7.62 9.32
C MET A 30 13.40 7.56 10.61
N ALA A 31 14.73 7.80 10.54
CA ALA A 31 15.67 7.56 11.65
C ALA A 31 15.49 6.18 12.31
N SER A 32 15.09 5.19 11.50
CA SER A 32 14.74 3.86 11.99
C SER A 32 15.87 2.87 11.75
N VAL A 33 15.96 1.85 12.59
CA VAL A 33 16.91 0.75 12.40
C VAL A 33 16.35 -0.16 11.29
N PRO A 34 17.18 -0.62 10.33
CA PRO A 34 16.76 -1.65 9.39
C PRO A 34 16.16 -2.83 10.14
N ALA A 35 14.98 -3.29 9.72
CA ALA A 35 14.37 -4.44 10.36
C ALA A 35 15.18 -5.70 10.01
N GLU A 36 15.52 -6.51 11.01
CA GLU A 36 16.21 -7.80 10.78
C GLU A 36 15.36 -8.76 9.93
N ASN A 37 14.04 -8.58 9.97
CA ASN A 37 13.07 -9.36 9.21
C ASN A 37 12.13 -8.46 8.40
N MET A 38 11.57 -9.00 7.32
CA MET A 38 10.59 -8.31 6.49
C MET A 38 9.34 -7.95 7.30
N VAL A 39 8.94 -6.68 7.27
CA VAL A 39 7.71 -6.21 7.92
C VAL A 39 6.56 -6.39 6.94
N VAL A 40 5.59 -7.23 7.28
CA VAL A 40 4.43 -7.53 6.44
C VAL A 40 3.16 -7.10 7.15
N PHE A 41 2.31 -6.35 6.45
CA PHE A 41 0.98 -5.98 6.93
C PHE A 41 -0.04 -6.08 5.80
N MET A 42 -1.32 -5.89 6.12
CA MET A 42 -2.41 -6.05 5.16
C MET A 42 -3.39 -4.89 5.27
N LYS A 43 -3.81 -4.35 4.13
CA LYS A 43 -4.99 -3.49 4.02
C LYS A 43 -6.20 -4.28 3.48
N PRO A 44 -7.40 -4.07 4.04
CA PRO A 44 -8.60 -4.74 3.56
C PRO A 44 -9.02 -4.21 2.18
N ALA A 45 -9.72 -5.02 1.37
CA ALA A 45 -10.21 -4.60 0.04
C ALA A 45 -11.12 -3.35 0.05
N THR A 46 -11.63 -2.97 1.22
CA THR A 46 -12.40 -1.73 1.40
C THR A 46 -11.55 -0.48 1.42
N SER A 47 -10.22 -0.58 1.55
CA SER A 47 -9.31 0.57 1.49
C SER A 47 -8.88 0.95 0.07
N ILE A 48 -9.32 0.20 -0.96
CA ILE A 48 -9.00 0.48 -2.35
C ILE A 48 -9.99 1.53 -2.86
N ASP A 49 -9.48 2.69 -3.27
CA ASP A 49 -10.29 3.79 -3.80
C ASP A 49 -9.54 4.55 -4.91
N ARG A 50 -10.27 5.34 -5.69
CA ARG A 50 -9.74 6.29 -6.67
C ARG A 50 -9.73 7.72 -6.13
N ASP A 51 -10.56 8.00 -5.13
CA ASP A 51 -10.59 9.30 -4.48
C ASP A 51 -9.46 9.39 -3.44
N LEU A 52 -8.67 10.46 -3.53
CA LEU A 52 -7.56 10.71 -2.62
C LEU A 52 -8.01 11.65 -1.50
N PHE A 53 -7.84 11.19 -0.26
CA PHE A 53 -8.10 11.98 0.94
C PHE A 53 -6.77 12.49 1.50
N ALA A 54 -6.65 13.81 1.68
CA ALA A 54 -5.48 14.41 2.31
C ALA A 54 -5.55 14.39 3.85
N ALA A 55 -6.74 14.20 4.41
CA ALA A 55 -6.98 14.15 5.85
C ALA A 55 -8.22 13.29 6.17
N LEU A 56 -8.19 12.64 7.34
CA LEU A 56 -9.33 11.96 7.94
C LEU A 56 -9.16 12.02 9.47
N ASP A 57 -9.81 12.98 10.11
CA ASP A 57 -9.62 13.38 11.52
C ASP A 57 -8.23 13.93 11.86
N GLU A 58 -7.20 13.49 11.14
CA GLU A 58 -5.81 13.93 11.18
C GLU A 58 -5.25 14.04 9.73
N PRO A 59 -4.15 14.78 9.50
CA PRO A 59 -3.44 14.75 8.22
C PRO A 59 -2.97 13.33 7.86
N LEU A 60 -3.19 12.91 6.61
CA LEU A 60 -2.71 11.61 6.14
C LEU A 60 -1.34 11.75 5.47
N HIS A 61 -0.42 10.87 5.84
CA HIS A 61 0.83 10.67 5.10
C HIS A 61 0.54 9.82 3.87
N TYR A 62 1.29 10.06 2.80
CA TYR A 62 1.24 9.25 1.58
C TYR A 62 2.61 8.62 1.32
N GLU A 63 2.61 7.33 1.02
CA GLU A 63 3.80 6.57 0.62
C GLU A 63 3.51 5.97 -0.76
N GLY A 64 4.33 6.30 -1.76
CA GLY A 64 4.12 5.87 -3.15
C GLY A 64 4.77 4.52 -3.41
N GLU A 65 3.97 3.54 -3.85
CA GLU A 65 4.42 2.14 -3.92
C GLU A 65 4.11 1.47 -5.25
N ILE A 66 5.03 0.58 -5.68
CA ILE A 66 4.78 -0.35 -6.78
C ILE A 66 3.81 -1.43 -6.30
N CYS A 67 2.70 -1.58 -7.00
CA CYS A 67 1.67 -2.56 -6.67
C CYS A 67 1.69 -3.72 -7.66
N LEU A 68 1.70 -4.96 -7.16
CA LEU A 68 1.63 -6.17 -7.97
C LEU A 68 0.22 -6.77 -7.89
N LEU A 69 -0.46 -6.90 -9.04
CA LEU A 69 -1.73 -7.60 -9.11
C LEU A 69 -1.47 -9.11 -9.17
N MET A 70 -1.92 -9.83 -8.16
CA MET A 70 -1.78 -11.29 -8.10
C MET A 70 -3.01 -11.99 -8.69
N HIS A 71 -2.79 -12.99 -9.54
CA HIS A 71 -3.83 -13.87 -10.08
C HIS A 71 -3.32 -15.31 -10.12
N CYS A 72 -4.07 -16.24 -9.51
CA CYS A 72 -3.72 -17.67 -9.47
C CYS A 72 -2.29 -18.00 -8.96
N GLY A 73 -1.74 -17.16 -8.08
CA GLY A 73 -0.39 -17.33 -7.53
C GLY A 73 0.71 -16.60 -8.29
N ASP A 74 0.41 -16.07 -9.48
CA ASP A 74 1.35 -15.35 -10.33
C ASP A 74 1.10 -13.84 -10.33
N VAL A 75 2.14 -13.07 -10.66
CA VAL A 75 2.04 -11.64 -10.91
C VAL A 75 1.41 -11.44 -12.29
N ALA A 76 0.16 -10.96 -12.32
CA ALA A 76 -0.58 -10.70 -13.55
C ALA A 76 -0.34 -9.28 -14.10
N GLY A 77 0.04 -8.34 -13.24
CA GLY A 77 0.25 -6.96 -13.64
C GLY A 77 0.98 -6.13 -12.60
N VAL A 78 1.48 -4.98 -13.05
CA VAL A 78 2.13 -3.97 -12.22
C VAL A 78 1.35 -2.66 -12.31
N GLY A 79 1.29 -1.94 -11.20
CA GLY A 79 0.66 -0.63 -11.11
C GLY A 79 1.31 0.21 -10.01
N PHE A 80 0.64 1.31 -9.68
CA PHE A 80 1.06 2.23 -8.63
C PHE A 80 -0.07 2.41 -7.63
N GLY A 81 0.27 2.52 -6.35
CA GLY A 81 -0.65 2.78 -5.27
C GLY A 81 -0.08 3.76 -4.27
N LEU A 82 -0.97 4.41 -3.51
CA LEU A 82 -0.60 5.23 -2.37
C LEU A 82 -0.97 4.47 -1.10
N ASP A 83 0.03 4.11 -0.32
CA ASP A 83 -0.17 3.66 1.05
C ASP A 83 -0.45 4.89 1.93
N LEU A 84 -1.73 5.22 2.06
CA LEU A 84 -2.17 6.27 2.96
C LEU A 84 -2.11 5.79 4.41
N THR A 85 -1.47 6.60 5.25
CA THR A 85 -1.16 6.26 6.63
C THR A 85 -1.55 7.39 7.57
N LYS A 86 -2.34 7.04 8.59
CA LYS A 86 -2.61 7.87 9.77
C LYS A 86 -1.38 7.84 10.67
N ARG A 87 -0.43 8.74 10.44
CA ARG A 87 0.92 8.66 11.01
C ARG A 87 0.92 8.76 12.54
N GLU A 88 0.02 9.54 13.13
CA GLU A 88 0.00 9.72 14.58
C GLU A 88 -0.46 8.44 15.32
N THR A 89 -1.24 7.59 14.66
CA THR A 89 -1.77 6.34 15.24
C THR A 89 -0.94 5.10 14.92
N GLN A 90 0.05 5.21 14.03
CA GLN A 90 0.91 4.10 13.61
C GLN A 90 1.92 3.75 14.72
N THR A 91 1.81 2.54 15.28
CA THR A 91 2.72 2.00 16.31
C THR A 91 3.76 1.06 15.74
#